data_AF-A0A1L7XIK5-F1
#
_entry.id   AF-A0A1L7XIK5-F1
#
_cell.length_a   1.000
_cell.length_b   1.000
_cell.length_c   1.000
_cell.angle_alpha   90.00
_cell.angle_beta   90.00
_cell.angle_gamma   90.00
#
_symmetry.space_group_name_H-M   'P 1'
#
loop_
_entity.id
_entity.type
_entity.pdbx_description
1 polymer ?
#
loop_
_entity_poly.entity_id
_entity_poly.type
_entity_poly.pdbx_seq_one_letter_code
_entity_poly.pdbx_strand_id
1 'polypeptide(L)'
;MRSYTLLAAVVAPLVHAVPAPKPAPVAAPAPAPLPMPQVVVTNPITGLLGSLLQGSLSLGSLSSAVPAVISDTAQLVDSTVPVLEAIANGTLLGTDTPAVVQKLFQAVQPTSTPTSIQDAMTKAAGAFGVSNANSAPAPEQNILENVLTLVLEGFTSSDIQAVLSGASPFTNTATNVNRPVPLLKTFYNTVFGNAPFSVPEAQLRAAMYIPPGFTWRKKQPVLMSPGTGATGSVNFQSNIGKLLAQENFADPVYLNIPNALLSDAQINAEYVAYALQYLYALTSKKPAIVTWSQGSLDAQWAFKYWPSVPKIVTDHIAISPDYHGTVLAYILCPGFALGNSIACVPSVIQQEYNSQFVTKLRSNGGDSAYVPTTTVYSLLDEIVQPQVGTAASGFLNDARNIGVSNTFLQGACLGQPAGGVYLHEGVL
;
A
#
# COMPACT_ATOMS: atom_id res chain seq x y z
N MET A 1 -10.05 12.45 -6.77
CA MET A 1 -8.89 11.58 -7.06
C MET A 1 -9.30 10.52 -8.05
N ARG A 2 -8.41 10.06 -8.93
CA ARG A 2 -8.71 8.91 -9.79
C ARG A 2 -8.56 7.64 -8.95
N SER A 3 -9.55 6.77 -8.99
CA SER A 3 -9.76 5.54 -8.22
C SER A 3 -8.66 4.46 -8.33
N TYR A 4 -7.51 4.79 -8.93
CA TYR A 4 -6.40 3.89 -9.25
C TYR A 4 -5.58 3.45 -8.08
N THR A 5 -5.26 4.38 -7.18
CA THR A 5 -4.28 4.14 -6.13
C THR A 5 -4.80 3.10 -5.14
N LEU A 6 -6.09 3.19 -4.80
CA LEU A 6 -6.78 2.21 -3.96
C LEU A 6 -7.00 0.86 -4.67
N LEU A 7 -7.47 0.86 -5.93
CA LEU A 7 -7.62 -0.40 -6.69
C LEU A 7 -6.28 -1.10 -6.88
N ALA A 8 -5.19 -0.39 -7.19
CA ALA A 8 -3.87 -0.99 -7.32
C ALA A 8 -3.38 -1.56 -5.98
N ALA A 9 -3.53 -0.81 -4.89
CA ALA A 9 -3.13 -1.23 -3.55
C ALA A 9 -3.88 -2.47 -3.04
N VAL A 10 -5.13 -2.71 -3.49
CA VAL A 10 -5.94 -3.87 -3.09
C VAL A 10 -5.86 -5.03 -4.10
N VAL A 11 -5.87 -4.73 -5.41
CA VAL A 11 -5.83 -5.76 -6.47
C VAL A 11 -4.43 -6.34 -6.64
N ALA A 12 -3.35 -5.56 -6.47
CA ALA A 12 -2.00 -6.09 -6.65
C ALA A 12 -1.59 -7.14 -5.60
N PRO A 13 -1.85 -6.98 -4.28
CA PRO A 13 -1.64 -8.05 -3.29
C PRO A 13 -2.44 -9.31 -3.62
N LEU A 14 -3.67 -9.15 -4.13
CA LEU A 14 -4.55 -10.24 -4.53
C LEU A 14 -4.03 -11.02 -5.73
N VAL A 15 -3.48 -10.32 -6.74
CA VAL A 15 -2.98 -10.93 -7.98
C VAL A 15 -1.60 -11.58 -7.81
N HIS A 16 -0.78 -11.09 -6.86
CA HIS A 16 0.61 -11.53 -6.69
C HIS A 16 0.86 -12.37 -5.42
N ALA A 17 -0.18 -12.78 -4.70
CA ALA A 17 -0.08 -13.71 -3.57
C ALA A 17 0.31 -15.12 -4.04
N VAL A 18 1.59 -15.31 -4.39
CA VAL A 18 2.20 -16.63 -4.51
C VAL A 18 2.61 -17.07 -3.10
N PRO A 19 2.32 -18.33 -2.68
CA PRO A 19 2.70 -18.80 -1.36
C PRO A 19 4.21 -18.61 -1.13
N ALA A 20 4.57 -18.08 0.05
CA ALA A 20 5.96 -17.96 0.45
C ALA A 20 6.64 -19.35 0.38
N PRO A 21 7.89 -19.44 -0.12
CA PRO A 21 8.62 -20.70 -0.07
C PRO A 21 8.77 -21.17 1.37
N LYS A 22 8.47 -22.46 1.60
CA LYS A 22 8.52 -23.11 2.91
C LYS A 22 9.87 -22.83 3.59
N PRO A 23 9.90 -22.26 4.81
CA PRO A 23 11.13 -22.14 5.57
C PRO A 23 11.74 -23.53 5.77
N ALA A 24 13.07 -23.64 5.66
CA ALA A 24 13.77 -24.86 6.02
C ALA A 24 13.41 -25.25 7.47
N PRO A 25 13.04 -26.51 7.75
CA PRO A 25 12.51 -26.89 9.04
C PRO A 25 13.56 -26.74 10.14
N VAL A 26 13.29 -25.84 11.08
CA VAL A 26 13.92 -25.87 12.41
C VAL A 26 12.89 -26.47 13.35
N ALA A 27 13.21 -27.65 13.90
CA ALA A 27 12.30 -28.39 14.77
C ALA A 27 12.12 -27.68 16.12
N ALA A 28 10.86 -27.40 16.48
CA ALA A 28 10.44 -27.07 17.84
C ALA A 28 9.13 -27.84 18.17
N PRO A 29 8.90 -28.18 19.45
CA PRO A 29 7.94 -29.23 19.82
C PRO A 29 6.48 -28.75 19.80
N ALA A 30 5.57 -29.69 19.56
CA ALA A 30 4.14 -29.46 19.35
C ALA A 30 3.39 -29.05 20.64
N PRO A 31 2.48 -28.05 20.60
CA PRO A 31 1.48 -27.81 21.63
C PRO A 31 0.17 -28.57 21.37
N ALA A 32 -0.52 -28.91 22.47
CA ALA A 32 -1.77 -29.67 22.51
C ALA A 32 -3.03 -28.84 22.14
N PRO A 33 -4.16 -29.47 21.76
CA PRO A 33 -5.34 -28.78 21.26
C PRO A 33 -6.29 -28.30 22.39
N LEU A 34 -6.93 -27.14 22.19
CA LEU A 34 -8.02 -26.62 23.02
C LEU A 34 -9.40 -26.82 22.32
N PRO A 35 -10.50 -26.91 23.09
CA PRO A 35 -11.82 -27.30 22.57
C PRO A 35 -12.64 -26.11 22.05
N MET A 36 -13.43 -26.33 20.99
CA MET A 36 -14.35 -25.36 20.39
C MET A 36 -15.74 -25.39 21.07
N PRO A 37 -16.43 -24.24 21.25
CA PRO A 37 -17.84 -24.22 21.62
C PRO A 37 -18.77 -24.23 20.40
N GLN A 38 -19.90 -24.94 20.52
CA GLN A 38 -20.96 -25.03 19.51
C GLN A 38 -21.89 -23.82 19.54
N VAL A 39 -22.28 -23.32 18.37
CA VAL A 39 -23.37 -22.34 18.20
C VAL A 39 -24.48 -22.95 17.35
N VAL A 40 -25.72 -22.78 17.81
CA VAL A 40 -26.96 -23.29 17.23
C VAL A 40 -27.46 -22.34 16.13
N VAL A 41 -27.84 -22.90 14.98
CA VAL A 41 -28.35 -22.20 13.79
C VAL A 41 -29.87 -22.33 13.71
N THR A 42 -30.58 -21.23 13.42
CA THR A 42 -31.97 -21.24 12.93
C THR A 42 -32.03 -20.69 11.50
N ASN A 43 -32.65 -21.47 10.61
CA ASN A 43 -32.68 -21.39 9.13
C ASN A 43 -33.77 -20.42 8.58
N PRO A 44 -33.78 -19.99 7.29
CA PRO A 44 -33.77 -20.87 6.11
C PRO A 44 -32.79 -20.47 4.98
N ILE A 45 -31.87 -21.38 4.63
CA ILE A 45 -30.91 -21.34 3.52
C ILE A 45 -30.90 -22.75 2.89
N THR A 46 -31.14 -22.87 1.58
CA THR A 46 -31.21 -24.20 0.92
C THR A 46 -30.34 -24.37 -0.33
N GLY A 47 -29.58 -23.37 -0.77
CA GLY A 47 -28.71 -23.48 -1.95
C GLY A 47 -27.22 -23.61 -1.65
N LEU A 48 -26.60 -22.53 -1.16
CA LEU A 48 -25.14 -22.43 -0.97
C LEU A 48 -24.63 -23.13 0.31
N LEU A 49 -25.43 -23.19 1.38
CA LEU A 49 -25.00 -23.82 2.64
C LEU A 49 -24.92 -25.35 2.58
N GLY A 50 -25.61 -25.96 1.63
CA GLY A 50 -25.55 -27.41 1.43
C GLY A 50 -24.17 -27.89 0.97
N SER A 51 -23.46 -27.10 0.15
CA SER A 51 -22.10 -27.40 -0.31
C SER A 51 -21.02 -27.01 0.71
N LEU A 52 -21.28 -26.00 1.56
CA LEU A 52 -20.41 -25.64 2.70
C LEU A 52 -20.27 -26.78 3.72
N LEU A 53 -21.31 -27.63 3.87
CA LEU A 53 -21.32 -28.75 4.83
C LEU A 53 -20.71 -30.05 4.28
N GLN A 54 -20.35 -30.14 2.99
CA GLN A 54 -19.97 -31.42 2.34
C GLN A 54 -18.54 -31.50 1.78
N GLY A 55 -17.72 -30.46 1.91
CA GLY A 55 -16.29 -30.52 1.58
C GLY A 55 -15.93 -30.05 0.17
N SER A 56 -14.76 -29.38 0.11
CA SER A 56 -14.07 -28.79 -1.05
C SER A 56 -14.96 -28.11 -2.10
N LEU A 57 -15.16 -26.79 -1.97
CA LEU A 57 -15.57 -25.96 -3.09
C LEU A 57 -14.45 -25.94 -4.14
N SER A 58 -14.72 -26.38 -5.36
CA SER A 58 -13.77 -26.25 -6.46
C SER A 58 -13.84 -24.84 -7.05
N LEU A 59 -12.72 -24.32 -7.59
CA LEU A 59 -12.64 -23.06 -8.33
C LEU A 59 -13.80 -22.89 -9.33
N GLY A 60 -14.21 -23.98 -9.98
CA GLY A 60 -15.34 -24.02 -10.92
C GLY A 60 -16.67 -23.63 -10.28
N SER A 61 -16.95 -24.05 -9.04
CA SER A 61 -18.21 -23.77 -8.35
C SER A 61 -18.34 -22.30 -7.92
N LEU A 62 -17.31 -21.74 -7.28
CA LEU A 62 -17.28 -20.34 -6.85
C LEU A 62 -17.24 -19.37 -8.04
N SER A 63 -16.42 -19.66 -9.05
CA SER A 63 -16.43 -18.85 -10.27
C SER A 63 -17.79 -18.91 -10.96
N SER A 64 -18.44 -20.06 -11.08
CA SER A 64 -19.78 -20.17 -11.69
C SER A 64 -20.88 -19.46 -10.91
N ALA A 65 -20.71 -19.28 -9.60
CA ALA A 65 -21.66 -18.61 -8.73
C ALA A 65 -21.63 -17.08 -8.83
N VAL A 66 -20.50 -16.48 -9.27
CA VAL A 66 -20.44 -15.04 -9.54
C VAL A 66 -21.39 -14.70 -10.69
N PRO A 67 -22.42 -13.84 -10.47
CA PRO A 67 -23.34 -13.41 -11.51
C PRO A 67 -22.61 -12.78 -12.70
N ALA A 68 -23.25 -12.80 -13.87
CA ALA A 68 -22.69 -12.11 -15.04
C ALA A 68 -22.68 -10.58 -14.87
N VAL A 69 -23.63 -10.04 -14.09
CA VAL A 69 -23.76 -8.62 -13.79
C VAL A 69 -24.12 -8.47 -12.31
N ILE A 70 -23.43 -7.59 -11.61
CA ILE A 70 -23.73 -7.11 -10.26
C ILE A 70 -24.00 -5.61 -10.39
N SER A 71 -25.21 -5.18 -10.02
CA SER A 71 -25.66 -3.79 -10.21
C SER A 71 -26.33 -3.19 -8.98
N ASP A 72 -26.19 -3.82 -7.82
CA ASP A 72 -26.63 -3.27 -6.54
C ASP A 72 -25.79 -3.86 -5.39
N THR A 73 -25.89 -3.23 -4.23
CA THR A 73 -25.10 -3.60 -3.04
C THR A 73 -25.52 -4.95 -2.46
N ALA A 74 -26.79 -5.35 -2.57
CA ALA A 74 -27.24 -6.64 -2.06
C ALA A 74 -26.63 -7.80 -2.87
N GLN A 75 -26.66 -7.70 -4.20
CA GLN A 75 -26.00 -8.64 -5.10
C GLN A 75 -24.48 -8.69 -4.89
N LEU A 76 -23.88 -7.53 -4.60
CA LEU A 76 -22.46 -7.46 -4.30
C LEU A 76 -22.10 -8.22 -3.02
N VAL A 77 -22.84 -7.99 -1.94
CA VAL A 77 -22.67 -8.71 -0.67
C VAL A 77 -22.86 -10.21 -0.88
N ASP A 78 -23.94 -10.62 -1.53
CA ASP A 78 -24.25 -12.04 -1.82
C ASP A 78 -23.15 -12.72 -2.64
N SER A 79 -22.43 -11.97 -3.49
CA SER A 79 -21.35 -12.49 -4.33
C SER A 79 -19.99 -12.50 -3.64
N THR A 80 -19.74 -11.55 -2.72
CA THR A 80 -18.42 -11.36 -2.09
C THR A 80 -18.27 -12.17 -0.80
N VAL A 81 -19.32 -12.29 0.02
CA VAL A 81 -19.28 -13.03 1.29
C VAL A 81 -18.84 -14.49 1.10
N PRO A 82 -19.40 -15.28 0.18
CA PRO A 82 -18.98 -16.68 0.00
C PRO A 82 -17.53 -16.80 -0.46
N VAL A 83 -17.05 -15.85 -1.27
CA VAL A 83 -15.64 -15.81 -1.72
C VAL A 83 -14.73 -15.54 -0.53
N LEU A 84 -15.06 -14.59 0.32
CA LEU A 84 -14.28 -14.26 1.52
C LEU A 84 -14.25 -15.41 2.52
N GLU A 85 -15.40 -16.04 2.78
CA GLU A 85 -15.48 -17.25 3.61
C GLU A 85 -14.63 -18.38 3.04
N ALA A 86 -14.70 -18.61 1.72
CA ALA A 86 -13.91 -19.64 1.06
C ALA A 86 -12.40 -19.38 1.13
N ILE A 87 -11.97 -18.12 1.02
CA ILE A 87 -10.55 -17.79 1.22
C ILE A 87 -10.19 -18.01 2.69
N ALA A 88 -11.01 -17.53 3.62
CA ALA A 88 -10.70 -17.54 5.04
C ALA A 88 -10.64 -18.96 5.63
N ASN A 89 -11.48 -19.88 5.14
CA ASN A 89 -11.46 -21.30 5.52
C ASN A 89 -10.47 -22.15 4.70
N GLY A 90 -9.73 -21.54 3.76
CA GLY A 90 -8.72 -22.21 2.93
C GLY A 90 -9.28 -23.12 1.84
N THR A 91 -10.58 -23.06 1.53
CA THR A 91 -11.18 -23.81 0.41
C THR A 91 -10.93 -23.14 -0.94
N LEU A 92 -10.75 -21.81 -0.98
CA LEU A 92 -10.19 -21.10 -2.12
C LEU A 92 -8.69 -20.87 -1.90
N LEU A 93 -7.86 -21.52 -2.70
CA LEU A 93 -6.41 -21.43 -2.59
C LEU A 93 -5.88 -20.08 -3.10
N GLY A 94 -4.74 -19.63 -2.57
CA GLY A 94 -4.12 -18.36 -2.97
C GLY A 94 -3.83 -18.21 -4.47
N THR A 95 -3.58 -19.32 -5.19
CA THR A 95 -3.39 -19.31 -6.66
C THR A 95 -4.67 -19.08 -7.44
N ASP A 96 -5.81 -19.37 -6.81
CA ASP A 96 -7.15 -19.41 -7.39
C ASP A 96 -7.94 -18.13 -7.07
N THR A 97 -7.62 -17.49 -5.94
CA THR A 97 -8.15 -16.19 -5.51
C THR A 97 -8.09 -15.10 -6.58
N PRO A 98 -6.97 -14.87 -7.31
CA PRO A 98 -6.90 -13.83 -8.34
C PRO A 98 -8.00 -13.95 -9.40
N ALA A 99 -8.28 -15.17 -9.86
CA ALA A 99 -9.24 -15.40 -10.94
C ALA A 99 -10.68 -15.11 -10.49
N VAL A 100 -11.04 -15.51 -9.26
CA VAL A 100 -12.37 -15.26 -8.70
C VAL A 100 -12.57 -13.77 -8.42
N VAL A 101 -11.56 -13.10 -7.84
CA VAL A 101 -11.57 -11.65 -7.63
C VAL A 101 -11.70 -10.91 -8.96
N GLN A 102 -10.91 -11.27 -9.97
CA GLN A 102 -11.01 -10.66 -11.30
C GLN A 102 -12.42 -10.81 -11.87
N LYS A 103 -13.06 -11.97 -11.68
CA LYS A 103 -14.44 -12.20 -12.14
C LYS A 103 -15.44 -11.30 -11.41
N LEU A 104 -15.31 -11.11 -10.09
CA LEU A 104 -16.14 -10.16 -9.34
C LEU A 104 -16.02 -8.75 -9.91
N PHE A 105 -14.78 -8.28 -10.13
CA PHE A 105 -14.55 -6.97 -10.74
C PHE A 105 -15.13 -6.83 -12.15
N GLN A 106 -15.14 -7.89 -12.95
CA GLN A 106 -15.76 -7.89 -14.29
C GLN A 106 -17.29 -7.90 -14.24
N ALA A 107 -17.87 -8.52 -13.20
CA ALA A 107 -19.31 -8.59 -13.02
C ALA A 107 -19.92 -7.27 -12.53
N VAL A 108 -19.19 -6.50 -11.70
CA VAL A 108 -19.68 -5.23 -11.16
C VAL A 108 -19.79 -4.16 -12.25
N GLN A 109 -21.00 -3.63 -12.43
CA GLN A 109 -21.28 -2.55 -13.36
C GLN A 109 -21.62 -1.26 -12.61
N PRO A 110 -21.03 -0.10 -12.99
CA PRO A 110 -21.38 1.18 -12.41
C PRO A 110 -22.87 1.48 -12.53
N THR A 111 -23.48 1.90 -11.42
CA THR A 111 -24.90 2.27 -11.36
C THR A 111 -25.09 3.78 -11.21
N SER A 112 -24.01 4.49 -10.91
CA SER A 112 -23.98 5.94 -10.85
C SER A 112 -22.63 6.48 -11.35
N THR A 113 -22.51 7.80 -11.46
CA THR A 113 -21.26 8.49 -11.75
C THR A 113 -21.15 9.67 -10.79
N PRO A 114 -20.02 9.87 -10.09
CA PRO A 114 -19.86 11.03 -9.22
C PRO A 114 -20.06 12.35 -10.00
N THR A 115 -20.92 13.21 -9.48
CA THR A 115 -21.37 14.44 -10.14
C THR A 115 -20.56 15.67 -9.74
N SER A 116 -19.80 15.58 -8.65
CA SER A 116 -18.93 16.63 -8.14
C SER A 116 -17.80 16.03 -7.30
N ILE A 117 -16.80 16.85 -6.93
CA ILE A 117 -15.74 16.43 -6.00
C ILE A 117 -16.34 16.02 -4.65
N GLN A 118 -17.31 16.79 -4.14
CA GLN A 118 -17.95 16.50 -2.85
C GLN A 118 -18.74 15.19 -2.89
N ASP A 119 -19.48 14.96 -3.98
CA ASP A 119 -20.21 13.72 -4.21
C ASP A 119 -19.25 12.52 -4.29
N ALA A 120 -18.12 12.67 -5.00
CA ALA A 120 -17.08 11.66 -5.02
C ALA A 120 -16.50 11.38 -3.62
N MET A 121 -16.14 12.41 -2.85
CA MET A 121 -15.63 12.20 -1.49
C MET A 121 -16.66 11.50 -0.60
N THR A 122 -17.94 11.84 -0.73
CA THR A 122 -19.03 11.25 0.06
C THR A 122 -19.26 9.78 -0.30
N LYS A 123 -19.32 9.45 -1.59
CA LYS A 123 -19.46 8.07 -2.07
C LYS A 123 -18.27 7.21 -1.67
N ALA A 124 -17.05 7.75 -1.80
CA ALA A 124 -15.83 7.04 -1.40
C ALA A 124 -15.82 6.75 0.10
N ALA A 125 -16.12 7.75 0.93
CA ALA A 125 -16.26 7.57 2.37
C ALA A 125 -17.33 6.53 2.74
N GLY A 126 -18.49 6.62 2.08
CA GLY A 126 -19.61 5.70 2.29
C GLY A 126 -19.25 4.25 2.00
N ALA A 127 -18.44 3.99 0.97
CA ALA A 127 -17.97 2.64 0.63
C ALA A 127 -17.12 2.01 1.75
N PHE A 128 -16.54 2.80 2.65
CA PHE A 128 -15.76 2.33 3.80
C PHE A 128 -16.50 2.50 5.14
N GLY A 129 -17.82 2.75 5.10
CA GLY A 129 -18.63 2.98 6.28
C GLY A 129 -18.31 4.29 7.02
N VAL A 130 -17.59 5.21 6.38
CA VAL A 130 -17.18 6.49 6.96
C VAL A 130 -18.26 7.53 6.68
N SER A 131 -18.97 7.95 7.74
CA SER A 131 -20.09 8.89 7.63
C SER A 131 -19.81 10.29 8.20
N ASN A 132 -18.73 10.46 8.98
CA ASN A 132 -18.36 11.75 9.57
C ASN A 132 -16.84 11.85 9.80
N ALA A 133 -16.32 13.07 9.87
CA ALA A 133 -14.89 13.35 10.01
C ALA A 133 -14.34 13.22 11.45
N ASN A 134 -15.16 12.81 12.41
CA ASN A 134 -14.79 12.81 13.83
C ASN A 134 -14.52 11.40 14.38
N SER A 135 -14.68 10.37 13.57
CA SER A 135 -14.54 8.97 13.99
C SER A 135 -13.64 8.23 13.02
N ALA A 136 -12.72 7.42 13.56
CA ALA A 136 -11.97 6.48 12.75
C ALA A 136 -12.93 5.43 12.13
N PRO A 137 -12.55 4.81 11.00
CA PRO A 137 -13.34 3.73 10.40
C PRO A 137 -13.44 2.54 11.37
N ALA A 138 -14.49 1.74 11.24
CA ALA A 138 -14.63 0.51 12.02
C ALA A 138 -13.41 -0.41 11.76
N PRO A 139 -12.85 -1.09 12.78
CA PRO A 139 -11.70 -1.98 12.58
C PRO A 139 -12.02 -3.17 11.66
N GLU A 140 -13.26 -3.63 11.66
CA GLU A 140 -13.74 -4.68 10.78
C GLU A 140 -14.11 -4.05 9.42
N GLN A 141 -13.26 -4.26 8.43
CA GLN A 141 -13.45 -3.77 7.06
C GLN A 141 -13.44 -4.91 6.06
N ASN A 142 -14.46 -4.95 5.20
CA ASN A 142 -14.46 -5.83 4.04
C ASN A 142 -13.85 -5.11 2.84
N ILE A 143 -12.52 -5.08 2.76
CA ILE A 143 -11.82 -4.32 1.72
C ILE A 143 -12.24 -4.73 0.29
N LEU A 144 -12.55 -6.01 0.05
CA LEU A 144 -13.01 -6.46 -1.26
C LEU A 144 -14.38 -5.85 -1.61
N GLU A 145 -15.34 -5.93 -0.70
CA GLU A 145 -16.68 -5.34 -0.88
C GLU A 145 -16.61 -3.81 -0.98
N ASN A 146 -15.81 -3.15 -0.14
CA ASN A 146 -15.65 -1.70 -0.16
C ASN A 146 -15.11 -1.22 -1.51
N VAL A 147 -14.07 -1.89 -2.04
CA VAL A 147 -13.49 -1.54 -3.34
C VAL A 147 -14.47 -1.81 -4.49
N LEU A 148 -15.19 -2.93 -4.46
CA LEU A 148 -16.22 -3.20 -5.47
C LEU A 148 -17.41 -2.23 -5.37
N THR A 149 -17.72 -1.75 -4.16
CA THR A 149 -18.71 -0.69 -3.94
C THR A 149 -18.28 0.61 -4.60
N LEU A 150 -16.99 0.97 -4.59
CA LEU A 150 -16.51 2.11 -5.37
C LEU A 150 -16.78 1.93 -6.87
N VAL A 151 -16.55 0.73 -7.41
CA VAL A 151 -16.85 0.44 -8.82
C VAL A 151 -18.34 0.62 -9.12
N LEU A 152 -19.23 0.12 -8.24
CA LEU A 152 -20.69 0.37 -8.33
C LEU A 152 -21.01 1.86 -8.31
N GLU A 153 -20.35 2.63 -7.43
CA GLU A 153 -20.55 4.07 -7.24
C GLU A 153 -19.94 4.94 -8.36
N GLY A 154 -19.45 4.32 -9.44
CA GLY A 154 -18.98 5.04 -10.63
C GLY A 154 -17.54 5.51 -10.54
N PHE A 155 -16.76 4.98 -9.59
CA PHE A 155 -15.32 5.17 -9.53
C PHE A 155 -14.61 4.34 -10.60
N THR A 156 -15.13 4.35 -11.82
CA THR A 156 -14.54 3.68 -12.98
C THR A 156 -13.92 4.70 -13.91
N SER A 157 -12.77 4.36 -14.45
CA SER A 157 -12.07 5.19 -15.43
C SER A 157 -11.44 4.30 -16.50
N SER A 158 -11.05 4.89 -17.64
CA SER A 158 -10.45 4.17 -18.79
C SER A 158 -9.32 3.25 -18.38
N ASP A 159 -8.54 3.70 -17.41
CA ASP A 159 -7.42 2.95 -16.91
C ASP A 159 -7.82 1.90 -15.87
N ILE A 160 -9.03 1.96 -15.26
CA ILE A 160 -9.54 0.87 -14.42
C ILE A 160 -9.90 -0.25 -15.36
N GLN A 161 -10.58 0.08 -16.46
CA GLN A 161 -10.79 -0.88 -17.53
C GLN A 161 -9.47 -1.41 -18.12
N ALA A 162 -8.42 -0.57 -18.21
CA ALA A 162 -7.08 -1.03 -18.56
C ALA A 162 -6.55 -2.05 -17.53
N VAL A 163 -6.59 -1.74 -16.22
CA VAL A 163 -6.14 -2.66 -15.17
C VAL A 163 -6.96 -3.96 -15.16
N LEU A 164 -8.28 -3.87 -15.33
CA LEU A 164 -9.18 -5.02 -15.45
C LEU A 164 -8.89 -5.89 -16.69
N SER A 165 -8.33 -5.30 -17.74
CA SER A 165 -7.85 -6.00 -18.94
C SER A 165 -6.36 -6.38 -18.87
N GLY A 166 -5.68 -6.16 -17.73
CA GLY A 166 -4.27 -6.48 -17.51
C GLY A 166 -3.28 -5.44 -18.06
N ALA A 167 -3.76 -4.30 -18.54
CA ALA A 167 -2.95 -3.18 -19.01
C ALA A 167 -2.73 -2.13 -17.90
N SER A 168 -1.61 -1.40 -17.98
CA SER A 168 -1.33 -0.31 -17.05
C SER A 168 -1.26 1.04 -17.78
N PRO A 169 -1.99 2.08 -17.34
CA PRO A 169 -1.95 3.40 -17.99
C PRO A 169 -0.62 4.15 -17.85
N PHE A 170 0.17 3.79 -16.85
CA PHE A 170 1.38 4.50 -16.50
C PHE A 170 2.61 3.65 -16.85
N THR A 171 3.73 4.32 -17.12
CA THR A 171 5.02 3.63 -17.26
C THR A 171 5.45 3.09 -15.89
N ASN A 172 5.07 1.84 -15.65
CA ASN A 172 5.24 1.13 -14.38
C ASN A 172 6.31 0.04 -14.46
N THR A 173 7.18 0.10 -15.47
CA THR A 173 8.22 -0.92 -15.64
C THR A 173 9.27 -0.76 -14.53
N ALA A 174 9.71 -1.90 -14.00
CA ALA A 174 10.87 -2.00 -13.11
C ALA A 174 12.18 -2.27 -13.89
N THR A 175 12.15 -2.09 -15.22
CA THR A 175 13.21 -2.46 -16.16
C THR A 175 13.71 -1.25 -16.95
N ASN A 176 13.78 -0.08 -16.31
CA ASN A 176 14.20 1.17 -16.94
C ASN A 176 15.70 1.14 -17.28
N VAL A 177 16.07 1.79 -18.38
CA VAL A 177 17.47 1.90 -18.79
C VAL A 177 18.05 3.24 -18.31
N ASN A 178 18.60 3.22 -17.10
CA ASN A 178 19.28 4.38 -16.53
C ASN A 178 20.81 4.25 -16.65
N ARG A 179 21.49 5.40 -16.82
CA ARG A 179 22.95 5.47 -17.01
C ARG A 179 23.69 4.92 -15.78
N PRO A 180 24.75 4.13 -15.95
CA PRO A 180 25.56 3.69 -14.81
C PRO A 180 26.23 4.86 -14.11
N VAL A 181 26.47 4.71 -12.80
CA VAL A 181 27.25 5.69 -12.04
C VAL A 181 28.73 5.53 -12.40
N PRO A 182 29.48 6.61 -12.67
CA PRO A 182 30.91 6.52 -12.94
C PRO A 182 31.68 5.86 -11.78
N LEU A 183 32.58 4.93 -12.09
CA LEU A 183 33.36 4.14 -11.11
C LEU A 183 34.14 4.99 -10.09
N LEU A 184 34.48 6.24 -10.44
CA LEU A 184 35.21 7.16 -9.57
C LEU A 184 34.36 7.75 -8.44
N LYS A 185 33.04 7.54 -8.43
CA LYS A 185 32.16 8.06 -7.38
C LYS A 185 31.99 7.04 -6.26
N THR A 186 32.21 7.47 -5.01
CA THR A 186 31.83 6.71 -3.82
C THR A 186 30.31 6.58 -3.78
N PHE A 187 29.82 5.36 -3.98
CA PHE A 187 28.43 5.04 -4.26
C PHE A 187 28.15 3.57 -3.90
N TYR A 188 26.89 3.22 -3.59
CA TYR A 188 26.46 1.84 -3.37
C TYR A 188 27.26 1.13 -2.25
N ASN A 189 27.73 -0.10 -2.45
CA ASN A 189 28.50 -0.91 -1.49
C ASN A 189 29.91 -0.37 -1.19
N THR A 190 30.33 0.76 -1.79
CA THR A 190 31.64 1.37 -1.51
C THR A 190 31.60 2.41 -0.39
N VAL A 191 30.41 2.67 0.20
CA VAL A 191 30.23 3.66 1.27
C VAL A 191 30.38 3.00 2.63
N PHE A 192 31.47 3.28 3.33
CA PHE A 192 31.72 2.72 4.66
C PHE A 192 30.61 3.08 5.67
N GLY A 193 30.19 2.10 6.47
CA GLY A 193 29.16 2.26 7.51
C GLY A 193 27.72 2.06 7.02
N ASN A 194 27.50 1.96 5.71
CA ASN A 194 26.21 1.52 5.17
C ASN A 194 26.03 0.01 5.29
N ALA A 195 24.77 -0.42 5.45
CA ALA A 195 24.41 -1.82 5.27
C ALA A 195 24.75 -2.29 3.84
N PRO A 196 25.16 -3.56 3.67
CA PRO A 196 25.37 -4.11 2.35
C PRO A 196 24.03 -4.23 1.61
N PHE A 197 24.03 -3.93 0.32
CA PHE A 197 22.91 -4.24 -0.56
C PHE A 197 22.92 -5.73 -0.91
N SER A 198 21.76 -6.38 -0.83
CA SER A 198 21.55 -7.76 -1.29
C SER A 198 21.10 -7.82 -2.75
N VAL A 199 20.47 -6.74 -3.25
CA VAL A 199 19.98 -6.65 -4.63
C VAL A 199 21.10 -6.18 -5.57
N PRO A 200 21.30 -6.82 -6.74
CA PRO A 200 22.27 -6.35 -7.72
C PRO A 200 22.01 -4.91 -8.17
N GLU A 201 23.07 -4.11 -8.29
CA GLU A 201 22.99 -2.70 -8.71
C GLU A 201 22.13 -2.49 -9.96
N ALA A 202 22.26 -3.36 -10.96
CA ALA A 202 21.49 -3.24 -12.21
C ALA A 202 19.98 -3.30 -11.97
N GLN A 203 19.51 -4.12 -11.03
CA GLN A 203 18.09 -4.23 -10.68
C GLN A 203 17.62 -3.02 -9.88
N LEU A 204 18.42 -2.58 -8.88
CA LEU A 204 18.13 -1.36 -8.12
C LEU A 204 18.01 -0.14 -9.03
N ARG A 205 18.93 -0.02 -10.00
CA ARG A 205 18.96 1.07 -10.97
C ARG A 205 17.78 1.04 -11.93
N ALA A 206 17.34 -0.14 -12.34
CA ALA A 206 16.26 -0.30 -13.31
C ALA A 206 14.87 0.02 -12.73
N ALA A 207 14.70 -0.02 -11.41
CA ALA A 207 13.43 0.31 -10.76
C ALA A 207 13.06 1.80 -10.84
N MET A 208 14.00 2.71 -11.11
CA MET A 208 13.71 4.14 -11.20
C MET A 208 13.22 4.53 -12.59
N TYR A 209 12.01 5.07 -12.68
CA TYR A 209 11.54 5.78 -13.86
C TYR A 209 11.94 7.26 -13.76
N ILE A 210 12.92 7.66 -14.56
CA ILE A 210 13.37 9.05 -14.71
C ILE A 210 12.70 9.64 -15.96
N PRO A 211 11.80 10.64 -15.82
CA PRO A 211 11.08 11.19 -16.97
C PRO A 211 12.03 11.83 -18.01
N PRO A 212 11.69 11.80 -19.32
CA PRO A 212 12.52 12.42 -20.36
C PRO A 212 12.79 13.93 -20.15
N GLY A 213 11.88 14.63 -19.47
CA GLY A 213 12.01 16.06 -19.13
C GLY A 213 12.91 16.34 -17.92
N PHE A 214 13.46 15.32 -17.27
CA PHE A 214 14.35 15.48 -16.11
C PHE A 214 15.56 16.36 -16.49
N THR A 215 15.77 17.44 -15.75
CA THR A 215 16.64 18.52 -16.21
C THR A 215 18.12 18.31 -15.92
N TRP A 216 18.46 17.29 -15.12
CA TRP A 216 19.80 16.94 -14.66
C TRP A 216 20.57 18.14 -14.08
N ARG A 217 20.74 18.17 -12.75
CA ARG A 217 21.48 19.20 -11.98
C ARG A 217 20.84 20.59 -11.89
N LYS A 218 19.83 20.93 -12.72
CA LYS A 218 19.21 22.27 -12.65
C LYS A 218 18.20 22.36 -11.51
N LYS A 219 17.27 21.41 -11.45
CA LYS A 219 16.27 21.31 -10.38
C LYS A 219 16.64 20.26 -9.34
N GLN A 220 16.01 20.33 -8.18
CA GLN A 220 16.13 19.33 -7.13
C GLN A 220 15.43 18.03 -7.55
N PRO A 221 16.12 16.87 -7.56
CA PRO A 221 15.45 15.60 -7.76
C PRO A 221 14.51 15.30 -6.59
N VAL A 222 13.27 14.92 -6.88
CA VAL A 222 12.30 14.48 -5.86
C VAL A 222 11.93 13.03 -6.13
N LEU A 223 12.38 12.12 -5.27
CA LEU A 223 12.07 10.70 -5.37
C LEU A 223 10.65 10.44 -4.86
N MET A 224 9.85 9.74 -5.65
CA MET A 224 8.48 9.36 -5.32
C MET A 224 8.43 7.87 -4.97
N SER A 225 8.34 7.55 -3.67
CA SER A 225 8.33 6.18 -3.15
C SER A 225 6.90 5.69 -2.90
N PRO A 226 6.46 4.61 -3.56
CA PRO A 226 5.06 4.17 -3.52
C PRO A 226 4.65 3.54 -2.21
N GLY A 227 3.37 3.22 -2.12
CA GLY A 227 2.78 2.41 -1.06
C GLY A 227 2.60 0.95 -1.44
N THR A 228 2.11 0.16 -0.48
CA THR A 228 1.84 -1.28 -0.63
C THR A 228 0.96 -1.56 -1.84
N GLY A 229 1.37 -2.51 -2.69
CA GLY A 229 0.61 -2.94 -3.86
C GLY A 229 0.68 -1.97 -5.04
N ALA A 230 1.53 -0.94 -5.00
CA ALA A 230 1.62 0.04 -6.08
C ALA A 230 3.07 0.33 -6.51
N THR A 231 3.18 1.05 -7.64
CA THR A 231 4.45 1.60 -8.12
C THR A 231 4.42 3.12 -7.99
N GLY A 232 5.60 3.77 -7.95
CA GLY A 232 5.69 5.21 -7.80
C GLY A 232 4.95 5.95 -8.89
N SER A 233 5.02 5.46 -10.13
CA SER A 233 4.29 6.04 -11.26
C SER A 233 2.77 6.01 -11.04
N VAL A 234 2.20 4.88 -10.56
CA VAL A 234 0.76 4.77 -10.24
C VAL A 234 0.35 5.76 -9.16
N ASN A 235 1.11 5.85 -8.07
CA ASN A 235 0.71 6.68 -6.93
C ASN A 235 0.85 8.17 -7.20
N PHE A 236 1.88 8.60 -7.95
CA PHE A 236 2.28 10.01 -7.96
C PHE A 236 2.11 10.74 -9.29
N GLN A 237 2.07 10.05 -10.45
CA GLN A 237 2.06 10.74 -11.75
C GLN A 237 0.81 11.61 -11.98
N SER A 238 -0.28 11.34 -11.25
CA SER A 238 -1.55 12.05 -11.43
C SER A 238 -1.82 13.18 -10.43
N ASN A 239 -1.01 13.29 -9.36
CA ASN A 239 -1.20 14.22 -8.23
C ASN A 239 0.09 15.03 -7.93
N ILE A 240 0.76 14.80 -6.80
CA ILE A 240 1.98 15.48 -6.34
C ILE A 240 3.07 15.48 -7.41
N GLY A 241 3.31 14.35 -8.08
CA GLY A 241 4.31 14.25 -9.15
C GLY A 241 3.96 15.11 -10.38
N LYS A 242 2.66 15.22 -10.70
CA LYS A 242 2.18 16.11 -11.77
C LYS A 242 2.43 17.58 -11.43
N LEU A 243 2.15 17.97 -10.19
CA LEU A 243 2.36 19.35 -9.72
C LEU A 243 3.84 19.70 -9.72
N LEU A 244 4.69 18.85 -9.11
CA LEU A 244 6.13 19.09 -9.04
C LEU A 244 6.80 19.13 -10.43
N ALA A 245 6.29 18.40 -11.42
CA ALA A 245 6.81 18.47 -12.79
C ALA A 245 6.58 19.84 -13.46
N GLN A 246 5.58 20.60 -13.01
CA GLN A 246 5.27 21.95 -13.53
C GLN A 246 6.09 23.04 -12.84
N GLU A 247 6.66 22.73 -11.67
CA GLU A 247 7.44 23.67 -10.90
C GLU A 247 8.85 23.87 -11.45
N ASN A 248 9.43 25.04 -11.22
CA ASN A 248 10.77 25.37 -11.67
C ASN A 248 11.88 24.87 -10.72
N PHE A 249 11.52 24.36 -9.54
CA PHE A 249 12.47 23.96 -8.50
C PHE A 249 12.64 22.44 -8.35
N ALA A 250 11.69 21.63 -8.83
CA ALA A 250 11.66 20.19 -8.63
C ALA A 250 11.66 19.38 -9.94
N ASP A 251 12.27 18.19 -9.89
CA ASP A 251 12.23 17.17 -10.93
C ASP A 251 11.77 15.83 -10.31
N PRO A 252 10.51 15.41 -10.52
CA PRO A 252 10.00 14.16 -9.94
C PRO A 252 10.60 12.93 -10.64
N VAL A 253 11.00 11.94 -9.85
CA VAL A 253 11.49 10.62 -10.27
C VAL A 253 10.66 9.56 -9.57
N TYR A 254 10.18 8.55 -10.30
CA TYR A 254 9.23 7.58 -9.77
C TYR A 254 9.90 6.24 -9.49
N LEU A 255 9.73 5.70 -8.28
CA LEU A 255 10.32 4.43 -7.90
C LEU A 255 9.33 3.29 -8.10
N ASN A 256 9.60 2.43 -9.09
CA ASN A 256 8.78 1.27 -9.42
C ASN A 256 9.43 0.01 -8.84
N ILE A 257 9.33 -0.16 -7.52
CA ILE A 257 9.91 -1.32 -6.81
C ILE A 257 9.25 -2.61 -7.32
N PRO A 258 10.03 -3.66 -7.64
CA PRO A 258 9.49 -4.93 -8.12
C PRO A 258 8.42 -5.53 -7.21
N ASN A 259 7.52 -6.31 -7.80
CA ASN A 259 6.35 -6.90 -7.13
C ASN A 259 5.48 -5.86 -6.41
N ALA A 260 5.45 -4.61 -6.89
CA ALA A 260 4.62 -3.53 -6.36
C ALA A 260 4.75 -3.36 -4.84
N LEU A 261 5.98 -3.39 -4.32
CA LEU A 261 6.29 -3.22 -2.90
C LEU A 261 5.77 -4.35 -1.99
N LEU A 262 5.38 -5.50 -2.54
CA LEU A 262 4.79 -6.60 -1.76
C LEU A 262 5.82 -7.53 -1.10
N SER A 263 7.07 -7.47 -1.56
CA SER A 263 8.20 -8.28 -1.05
C SER A 263 8.66 -7.84 0.35
N ASP A 264 9.72 -8.43 0.89
CA ASP A 264 10.32 -8.03 2.17
C ASP A 264 10.64 -6.51 2.19
N ALA A 265 10.06 -5.77 3.14
CA ALA A 265 10.25 -4.32 3.30
C ALA A 265 11.73 -3.94 3.50
N GLN A 266 12.56 -4.83 4.04
CA GLN A 266 14.01 -4.60 4.14
C GLN A 266 14.67 -4.54 2.77
N ILE A 267 14.20 -5.38 1.83
CA ILE A 267 14.66 -5.38 0.43
C ILE A 267 14.06 -4.18 -0.31
N ASN A 268 12.79 -3.84 -0.07
CA ASN A 268 12.17 -2.65 -0.66
C ASN A 268 12.94 -1.37 -0.29
N ALA A 269 13.38 -1.25 0.98
CA ALA A 269 14.22 -0.14 1.45
C ALA A 269 15.58 -0.02 0.74
N GLU A 270 16.13 -1.11 0.20
CA GLU A 270 17.35 -1.04 -0.62
C GLU A 270 17.13 -0.18 -1.88
N TYR A 271 15.97 -0.28 -2.52
CA TYR A 271 15.64 0.53 -3.69
C TYR A 271 15.59 2.02 -3.34
N VAL A 272 15.03 2.36 -2.18
CA VAL A 272 14.99 3.75 -1.69
C VAL A 272 16.41 4.27 -1.41
N ALA A 273 17.20 3.52 -0.63
CA ALA A 273 18.57 3.88 -0.30
C ALA A 273 19.45 4.04 -1.56
N TYR A 274 19.31 3.13 -2.52
CA TYR A 274 20.03 3.20 -3.79
C TYR A 274 19.60 4.42 -4.61
N ALA A 275 18.30 4.63 -4.78
CA ALA A 275 17.76 5.70 -5.62
C ALA A 275 18.22 7.09 -5.16
N LEU A 276 18.18 7.36 -3.84
CA LEU A 276 18.62 8.64 -3.28
C LEU A 276 20.12 8.86 -3.50
N GLN A 277 20.95 7.84 -3.25
CA GLN A 277 22.38 7.90 -3.54
C GLN A 277 22.64 8.08 -5.03
N TYR A 278 21.86 7.44 -5.90
CA TYR A 278 22.04 7.46 -7.34
C TYR A 278 21.75 8.86 -7.90
N LEU A 279 20.61 9.44 -7.49
CA LEU A 279 20.21 10.78 -7.86
C LEU A 279 21.26 11.81 -7.39
N TYR A 280 21.73 11.70 -6.15
CA TYR A 280 22.81 12.56 -5.66
C TYR A 280 24.11 12.36 -6.46
N ALA A 281 24.51 11.11 -6.70
CA ALA A 281 25.71 10.81 -7.45
C ALA A 281 25.66 11.38 -8.86
N LEU A 282 24.57 11.24 -9.62
CA LEU A 282 24.51 11.74 -10.99
C LEU A 282 24.31 13.25 -11.10
N THR A 283 23.57 13.84 -10.16
CA THR A 283 23.19 15.25 -10.26
C THR A 283 24.06 16.20 -9.43
N SER A 284 24.73 15.68 -8.39
CA SER A 284 25.39 16.48 -7.36
C SER A 284 24.45 17.46 -6.65
N LYS A 285 23.13 17.23 -6.75
CA LYS A 285 22.07 17.93 -6.03
C LYS A 285 21.50 16.98 -4.99
N LYS A 286 21.30 17.47 -3.78
CA LYS A 286 20.66 16.71 -2.69
C LYS A 286 19.20 16.43 -3.04
N PRO A 287 18.77 15.17 -3.18
CA PRO A 287 17.36 14.87 -3.44
C PRO A 287 16.46 15.22 -2.24
N ALA A 288 15.17 15.38 -2.51
CA ALA A 288 14.08 15.22 -1.54
C ALA A 288 13.36 13.90 -1.83
N ILE A 289 12.52 13.44 -0.89
CA ILE A 289 11.67 12.27 -1.08
C ILE A 289 10.25 12.57 -0.64
N VAL A 290 9.28 12.14 -1.45
CA VAL A 290 7.87 12.07 -1.11
C VAL A 290 7.49 10.59 -1.05
N THR A 291 6.87 10.16 0.04
CA THR A 291 6.47 8.78 0.25
C THR A 291 4.97 8.69 0.47
N TRP A 292 4.39 7.53 0.18
CA TRP A 292 3.03 7.18 0.56
C TRP A 292 3.01 5.84 1.26
N SER A 293 2.24 5.69 2.33
CA SER A 293 2.04 4.40 3.00
C SER A 293 3.39 3.75 3.39
N GLN A 294 3.55 2.45 3.13
CA GLN A 294 4.77 1.64 3.32
C GLN A 294 6.04 2.30 2.75
N GLY A 295 5.96 3.11 1.69
CA GLY A 295 7.13 3.82 1.17
C GLY A 295 7.82 4.68 2.23
N SER A 296 7.08 5.09 3.27
CA SER A 296 7.59 5.82 4.43
C SER A 296 8.36 4.92 5.39
N LEU A 297 7.90 3.68 5.63
CA LEU A 297 8.65 2.66 6.36
C LEU A 297 9.97 2.35 5.64
N ASP A 298 9.91 2.15 4.32
CA ASP A 298 11.08 1.85 3.49
C ASP A 298 12.10 2.99 3.52
N ALA A 299 11.64 4.24 3.44
CA ALA A 299 12.51 5.42 3.55
C ALA A 299 13.13 5.56 4.93
N GLN A 300 12.34 5.40 6.00
CA GLN A 300 12.85 5.46 7.37
C GLN A 300 13.86 4.33 7.67
N TRP A 301 13.61 3.13 7.13
CA TRP A 301 14.55 2.01 7.19
C TRP A 301 15.84 2.32 6.42
N ALA A 302 15.73 2.88 5.21
CA ALA A 302 16.87 3.32 4.41
C ALA A 302 17.73 4.35 5.17
N PHE A 303 17.10 5.34 5.80
CA PHE A 303 17.80 6.35 6.60
C PHE A 303 18.53 5.77 7.81
N LYS A 304 17.95 4.76 8.45
CA LYS A 304 18.52 4.10 9.62
C LYS A 304 19.74 3.25 9.27
N TYR A 305 19.66 2.44 8.22
CA TYR A 305 20.67 1.41 7.92
C TYR A 305 21.68 1.82 6.84
N TRP A 306 21.41 2.88 6.08
CA TRP A 306 22.38 3.53 5.20
C TRP A 306 22.66 4.96 5.70
N PRO A 307 23.43 5.14 6.79
CA PRO A 307 23.65 6.43 7.44
C PRO A 307 24.36 7.48 6.56
N SER A 308 24.81 7.14 5.36
CA SER A 308 25.20 8.14 4.36
C SER A 308 24.02 8.87 3.73
N VAL A 309 22.85 8.23 3.63
CA VAL A 309 21.66 8.74 2.95
C VAL A 309 21.11 10.01 3.64
N PRO A 310 20.94 10.07 4.98
CA PRO A 310 20.45 11.29 5.62
C PRO A 310 21.33 12.54 5.39
N LYS A 311 22.61 12.36 5.05
CA LYS A 311 23.54 13.48 4.79
C LYS A 311 23.28 14.16 3.44
N ILE A 312 22.64 13.45 2.52
CA ILE A 312 22.41 13.87 1.13
C ILE A 312 20.94 14.13 0.83
N VAL A 313 20.02 13.84 1.74
CA VAL A 313 18.59 14.14 1.60
C VAL A 313 18.27 15.49 2.25
N THR A 314 17.37 16.23 1.63
CA THR A 314 16.93 17.55 2.10
C THR A 314 15.66 17.45 2.94
N ASP A 315 14.64 16.79 2.40
CA ASP A 315 13.31 16.72 2.99
C ASP A 315 12.71 15.32 2.78
N HIS A 316 11.94 14.85 3.75
CA HIS A 316 11.09 13.66 3.68
C HIS A 316 9.63 14.05 3.93
N ILE A 317 8.81 14.07 2.87
CA ILE A 317 7.38 14.35 2.96
C ILE A 317 6.62 13.03 2.91
N ALA A 318 6.05 12.64 4.04
CA ALA A 318 5.41 11.35 4.23
C ALA A 318 3.88 11.50 4.21
N ILE A 319 3.24 10.89 3.23
CA ILE A 319 1.78 10.93 3.07
C ILE A 319 1.18 9.61 3.58
N SER A 320 0.25 9.71 4.53
CA SER A 320 -0.33 8.57 5.25
C SER A 320 0.70 7.53 5.70
N PRO A 321 1.80 7.93 6.37
CA PRO A 321 2.83 6.99 6.80
C PRO A 321 2.33 6.05 7.90
N ASP A 322 2.96 4.88 7.97
CA ASP A 322 2.71 3.82 8.93
C ASP A 322 3.98 3.43 9.70
N TYR A 323 4.69 4.40 10.29
CA TYR A 323 5.96 4.15 11.00
C TYR A 323 5.86 3.22 12.22
N HIS A 324 4.64 3.01 12.73
CA HIS A 324 4.34 2.02 13.76
C HIS A 324 3.53 0.85 13.21
N GLY A 325 3.49 0.65 11.89
CA GLY A 325 2.62 -0.32 11.25
C GLY A 325 1.15 0.02 11.42
N THR A 326 0.29 -0.98 11.37
CA THR A 326 -1.16 -0.82 11.57
C THR A 326 -1.73 -2.02 12.29
N VAL A 327 -2.71 -1.77 13.16
CA VAL A 327 -3.49 -2.86 13.79
C VAL A 327 -4.43 -3.56 12.80
N LEU A 328 -4.58 -2.99 11.60
CA LEU A 328 -5.46 -3.50 10.56
C LEU A 328 -4.70 -4.26 9.44
N ALA A 329 -3.40 -4.53 9.58
CA ALA A 329 -2.56 -5.00 8.46
C ALA A 329 -3.17 -6.18 7.67
N TYR A 330 -3.80 -7.13 8.37
CA TYR A 330 -4.34 -8.33 7.76
C TYR A 330 -5.66 -8.13 6.99
N ILE A 331 -6.25 -6.93 7.01
CA ILE A 331 -7.30 -6.54 6.05
C ILE A 331 -6.75 -6.40 4.62
N LEU A 332 -5.43 -6.55 4.44
CA LEU A 332 -4.74 -6.66 3.16
C LEU A 332 -4.22 -8.08 2.86
N CYS A 333 -4.65 -9.11 3.61
CA CYS A 333 -4.36 -10.53 3.32
C CYS A 333 -5.55 -11.38 2.89
N PRO A 334 -5.40 -12.32 1.93
CA PRO A 334 -6.46 -13.25 1.51
C PRO A 334 -7.28 -13.81 2.69
N GLY A 335 -8.60 -13.58 2.69
CA GLY A 335 -9.53 -14.00 3.76
C GLY A 335 -9.96 -12.86 4.69
N PHE A 336 -9.89 -11.64 4.17
CA PHE A 336 -9.80 -10.31 4.80
C PHE A 336 -10.82 -9.92 5.89
N ALA A 337 -11.81 -10.75 6.22
CA ALA A 337 -12.65 -10.58 7.41
C ALA A 337 -12.08 -11.30 8.66
N LEU A 338 -11.35 -12.41 8.48
CA LEU A 338 -10.80 -13.20 9.59
C LEU A 338 -9.33 -12.90 9.91
N GLY A 339 -8.68 -12.05 9.11
CA GLY A 339 -7.33 -11.51 9.37
C GLY A 339 -6.29 -12.56 9.78
N ASN A 340 -5.89 -13.45 8.87
CA ASN A 340 -4.85 -14.44 9.17
C ASN A 340 -3.58 -14.28 8.31
N SER A 341 -2.45 -14.69 8.88
CA SER A 341 -1.12 -14.54 8.26
C SER A 341 -0.78 -15.61 7.23
N ILE A 342 -1.64 -16.62 7.05
CA ILE A 342 -1.30 -17.88 6.33
C ILE A 342 -1.13 -17.65 4.84
N ALA A 343 -1.83 -16.66 4.28
CA ALA A 343 -1.80 -16.31 2.85
C ALA A 343 -1.36 -14.86 2.57
N CYS A 344 -0.76 -14.16 3.54
CA CYS A 344 -0.28 -12.79 3.36
C CYS A 344 1.04 -12.72 2.58
N VAL A 345 1.28 -11.56 1.95
CA VAL A 345 2.60 -11.21 1.40
C VAL A 345 3.54 -10.66 2.48
N PRO A 346 4.88 -10.77 2.33
CA PRO A 346 5.84 -10.39 3.38
C PRO A 346 5.68 -8.96 3.91
N SER A 347 5.60 -7.96 3.03
CA SER A 347 5.47 -6.56 3.43
C SER A 347 4.23 -6.29 4.30
N VAL A 348 3.10 -6.95 4.02
CA VAL A 348 1.87 -6.77 4.80
C VAL A 348 2.03 -7.34 6.20
N ILE A 349 2.66 -8.51 6.34
CA ILE A 349 3.00 -9.08 7.65
C ILE A 349 3.94 -8.14 8.41
N GLN A 350 4.90 -7.53 7.71
CA GLN A 350 5.86 -6.60 8.30
C GLN A 350 5.23 -5.26 8.69
N GLN A 351 4.13 -4.85 8.07
CA GLN A 351 3.36 -3.65 8.44
C GLN A 351 2.41 -3.87 9.63
N GLU A 352 2.31 -5.09 10.19
CA GLU A 352 1.56 -5.29 11.43
C GLU A 352 2.17 -4.47 12.58
N TYR A 353 1.31 -3.88 13.41
CA TYR A 353 1.67 -2.85 14.39
C TYR A 353 2.84 -3.25 15.31
N ASN A 354 2.87 -4.51 15.76
CA ASN A 354 3.91 -5.04 16.65
C ASN A 354 4.84 -6.03 15.96
N SER A 355 4.95 -5.99 14.63
CA SER A 355 5.80 -6.89 13.89
C SER A 355 7.26 -6.75 14.34
N GLN A 356 8.05 -7.82 14.14
CA GLN A 356 9.49 -7.74 14.41
C GLN A 356 10.17 -6.67 13.55
N PHE A 357 9.68 -6.44 12.33
CA PHE A 357 10.17 -5.40 11.44
C PHE A 357 9.94 -4.01 12.02
N VAL A 358 8.69 -3.67 12.41
CA VAL A 358 8.35 -2.37 12.98
C VAL A 358 9.07 -2.14 14.30
N THR A 359 9.08 -3.16 15.19
CA THR A 359 9.83 -3.10 16.45
C THR A 359 11.30 -2.80 16.20
N LYS A 360 11.90 -3.48 15.21
CA LYS A 360 13.31 -3.28 14.85
C LYS A 360 13.54 -1.92 14.21
N LEU A 361 12.66 -1.43 13.35
CA LEU A 361 12.73 -0.09 12.76
C LEU A 361 12.73 0.97 13.85
N ARG A 362 11.77 0.91 14.79
CA ARG A 362 11.57 1.91 15.83
C ARG A 362 12.65 1.93 16.90
N SER A 363 13.28 0.77 17.17
CA SER A 363 14.36 0.66 18.17
C SER A 363 15.52 1.66 17.95
N ASN A 364 16.25 2.00 19.02
CA ASN A 364 17.46 2.84 18.95
C ASN A 364 17.25 4.19 18.22
N GLY A 365 16.12 4.85 18.50
CA GLY A 365 15.78 6.16 17.95
C GLY A 365 15.31 6.14 16.49
N GLY A 366 14.93 4.97 15.95
CA GLY A 366 14.36 4.90 14.61
C GLY A 366 12.88 5.31 14.54
N ASP A 367 12.25 5.50 15.69
CA ASP A 367 10.97 6.19 15.88
C ASP A 367 11.09 7.73 15.84
N SER A 368 12.31 8.25 15.65
CA SER A 368 12.60 9.66 15.44
C SER A 368 13.14 9.90 14.04
N ALA A 369 12.87 11.06 13.47
CA ALA A 369 13.30 11.44 12.14
C ALA A 369 14.83 11.50 12.00
N TYR A 370 15.32 11.20 10.79
CA TYR A 370 16.75 11.26 10.42
C TYR A 370 17.10 12.47 9.54
N VAL A 371 16.10 13.06 8.89
CA VAL A 371 16.15 14.23 8.02
C VAL A 371 14.93 15.11 8.32
N PRO A 372 14.89 16.39 7.93
CA PRO A 372 13.67 17.21 8.03
C PRO A 372 12.45 16.45 7.48
N THR A 373 11.46 16.17 8.34
CA THR A 373 10.33 15.31 8.00
C THR A 373 9.01 16.03 8.21
N THR A 374 8.15 16.01 7.18
CA THR A 374 6.75 16.41 7.30
C THR A 374 5.88 15.18 7.10
N THR A 375 5.02 14.86 8.06
CA THR A 375 4.05 13.75 7.94
C THR A 375 2.67 14.34 7.77
N VAL A 376 1.85 13.81 6.85
CA VAL A 376 0.45 14.22 6.66
C VAL A 376 -0.43 12.98 6.76
N TYR A 377 -1.36 12.96 7.70
CA TYR A 377 -2.22 11.78 7.95
C TYR A 377 -3.62 12.17 8.42
N SER A 378 -4.55 11.23 8.32
CA SER A 378 -5.97 11.42 8.57
C SER A 378 -6.49 10.44 9.62
N LEU A 379 -7.39 10.88 10.49
CA LEU A 379 -8.12 10.03 11.43
C LEU A 379 -8.90 8.93 10.69
N LEU A 380 -9.36 9.25 9.48
CA LEU A 380 -10.26 8.44 8.68
C LEU A 380 -9.53 7.44 7.78
N ASP A 381 -8.23 7.28 7.97
CA ASP A 381 -7.42 6.29 7.25
C ASP A 381 -7.95 4.88 7.52
N GLU A 382 -8.44 4.22 6.48
CA GLU A 382 -9.09 2.92 6.51
C GLU A 382 -8.12 1.74 6.44
N ILE A 383 -6.82 2.02 6.26
CA ILE A 383 -5.76 1.02 6.16
C ILE A 383 -4.83 1.08 7.38
N VAL A 384 -4.46 2.30 7.79
CA VAL A 384 -3.50 2.54 8.86
C VAL A 384 -4.25 3.07 10.08
N GLN A 385 -4.22 2.31 11.17
CA GLN A 385 -4.71 2.75 12.46
C GLN A 385 -3.77 2.30 13.60
N PRO A 386 -3.73 3.07 14.72
CA PRO A 386 -4.35 4.38 14.92
C PRO A 386 -3.69 5.51 14.11
N GLN A 387 -4.44 6.55 13.73
CA GLN A 387 -3.91 7.77 13.08
C GLN A 387 -4.29 9.08 13.81
N VAL A 388 -4.34 9.03 15.15
CA VAL A 388 -4.68 10.19 15.99
C VAL A 388 -3.73 10.37 17.16
N GLY A 389 -3.41 11.63 17.47
CA GLY A 389 -2.54 12.01 18.58
C GLY A 389 -1.10 11.53 18.41
N THR A 390 -0.35 11.50 19.51
CA THR A 390 1.05 11.03 19.52
C THR A 390 1.19 9.52 19.35
N ALA A 391 0.08 8.79 19.46
CA ALA A 391 0.01 7.35 19.20
C ALA A 391 -0.24 7.03 17.71
N ALA A 392 -0.54 8.05 16.88
CA ALA A 392 -0.73 7.87 15.44
C ALA A 392 0.48 7.16 14.84
N SER A 393 0.23 6.15 14.00
CA SER A 393 1.30 5.41 13.33
C SER A 393 2.13 6.33 12.43
N GLY A 394 1.50 7.34 11.85
CA GLY A 394 2.16 8.36 11.06
C GLY A 394 2.94 9.40 11.85
N PHE A 395 2.86 9.40 13.18
CA PHE A 395 3.60 10.34 14.04
C PHE A 395 5.09 9.94 14.13
N LEU A 396 5.97 10.92 13.97
CA LEU A 396 7.41 10.74 14.11
C LEU A 396 8.00 11.72 15.13
N ASN A 397 8.91 11.24 15.98
CA ASN A 397 9.59 12.05 16.99
C ASN A 397 10.73 12.89 16.38
N ASP A 398 11.20 13.91 17.09
CA ASP A 398 12.36 14.73 16.70
C ASP A 398 13.50 14.70 17.74
N ALA A 399 13.90 13.50 18.20
CA ALA A 399 14.99 13.37 19.17
C ALA A 399 16.35 13.89 18.65
N ARG A 400 16.49 14.09 17.33
CA ARG A 400 17.72 14.58 16.68
C ARG A 400 17.69 16.09 16.43
N ASN A 401 16.59 16.77 16.74
CA ASN A 401 16.40 18.21 16.49
C ASN A 401 16.70 18.60 15.04
N ILE A 402 16.17 17.81 14.09
CA ILE A 402 16.33 18.02 12.65
C ILE A 402 15.15 18.78 12.04
N GLY A 403 14.06 18.99 12.79
CA GLY A 403 12.80 19.57 12.33
C GLY A 403 11.79 18.52 11.88
N VAL A 404 10.74 18.31 12.69
CA VAL A 404 9.59 17.46 12.33
C VAL A 404 8.28 18.24 12.42
N SER A 405 7.43 18.09 11.40
CA SER A 405 6.05 18.56 11.40
C SER A 405 5.09 17.38 11.26
N ASN A 406 4.31 17.09 12.29
CA ASN A 406 3.27 16.06 12.27
C ASN A 406 1.90 16.68 11.97
N THR A 407 1.48 16.68 10.70
CA THR A 407 0.23 17.30 10.23
C THR A 407 -0.93 16.30 10.25
N PHE A 408 -1.71 16.33 11.33
CA PHE A 408 -2.98 15.64 11.44
C PHE A 408 -4.10 16.47 10.78
N LEU A 409 -4.68 16.01 9.67
CA LEU A 409 -5.59 16.81 8.84
C LEU A 409 -6.81 17.35 9.59
N GLN A 410 -7.54 16.49 10.31
CA GLN A 410 -8.77 16.90 11.01
C GLN A 410 -8.47 17.86 12.17
N GLY A 411 -7.25 17.86 12.70
CA GLY A 411 -6.79 18.84 13.69
C GLY A 411 -6.30 20.15 13.06
N ALA A 412 -5.43 20.06 12.05
CA ALA A 412 -4.82 21.22 11.40
C ALA A 412 -5.82 22.05 10.57
N CYS A 413 -6.88 21.40 10.06
CA CYS A 413 -7.89 22.01 9.21
C CYS A 413 -9.30 21.82 9.79
N LEU A 414 -9.43 21.85 11.12
CA LEU A 414 -10.71 21.63 11.82
C LEU A 414 -11.83 22.52 11.27
N GLY A 415 -12.94 21.89 10.87
CA GLY A 415 -14.11 22.58 10.32
C GLY A 415 -13.93 23.15 8.91
N GLN A 416 -12.79 22.89 8.27
CA GLN A 416 -12.51 23.28 6.88
C GLN A 416 -12.62 22.06 5.95
N PRO A 417 -12.84 22.27 4.63
CA PRO A 417 -12.88 21.16 3.67
C PRO A 417 -11.64 20.27 3.72
N ALA A 418 -10.44 20.84 3.94
CA ALA A 418 -9.17 20.12 4.05
C ALA A 418 -9.04 19.26 5.32
N GLY A 419 -9.90 19.45 6.33
CA GLY A 419 -10.04 18.59 7.50
C GLY A 419 -11.26 17.66 7.40
N GLY A 420 -11.81 17.48 6.20
CA GLY A 420 -12.96 16.61 5.95
C GLY A 420 -12.60 15.13 5.89
N VAL A 421 -13.33 14.38 5.06
CA VAL A 421 -13.13 12.94 4.90
C VAL A 421 -12.01 12.68 3.90
N TYR A 422 -10.87 12.24 4.44
CA TYR A 422 -9.71 11.80 3.67
C TYR A 422 -9.34 10.39 4.10
N LEU A 423 -9.49 9.45 3.18
CA LEU A 423 -9.05 8.05 3.28
C LEU A 423 -7.51 7.95 3.15
N HIS A 424 -6.95 6.76 3.23
CA HIS A 424 -5.51 6.48 3.21
C HIS A 424 -4.81 7.04 1.95
N GLU A 425 -5.33 6.69 0.78
CA GLU A 425 -4.98 7.26 -0.51
C GLU A 425 -5.54 8.66 -0.71
N GLY A 426 -6.60 9.00 0.03
CA GLY A 426 -7.28 10.29 0.01
C GLY A 426 -6.35 11.48 0.25
N VAL A 427 -5.28 11.28 1.02
CA VAL A 427 -4.32 12.34 1.39
C VAL A 427 -3.39 12.74 0.22
N LEU A 428 -3.29 11.93 -0.84
CA LEU A 428 -2.52 12.22 -2.06
C LEU A 428 -3.22 13.19 -3.02
#